data_AF-J3LCN4-F1
#
_entry.id   AF-J3LCN4-F1
#
_cell.length_a   1.000
_cell.length_b   1.000
_cell.length_c   1.000
_cell.angle_alpha   90.00
_cell.angle_beta   90.00
_cell.angle_gamma   90.00
#
_symmetry.space_group_name_H-M   'P 1'
#
loop_
_entity.id
_entity.type
_entity.pdbx_description
1 polymer ?
#
loop_
_entity_poly.entity_id
_entity_poly.type
_entity_poly.pdbx_seq_one_letter_code
_entity_poly.pdbx_strand_id
1 'polypeptide(L)'
;MGRVLFQAHLLKKGKEKLMLRRRLLLSSGVTSPAAPELRRAFRSEASLEAIRSHTQPSKDTADSDGPAAHLALYNYPTFAGAYAALAAHLFHRRLHRRLLVLPFSSVHPFRAEDFESAGFQTCYLLDFIGPNNFALELSRFIPSVIAFDHRQSTLARIPRLGHCPSNLELNIDTTRSSAQATFGYFSKKLAGTKSDSVSWEYFIFQFIIWCRLSNKKVSFAQYICENLLEQEDEERVFNILKYIEDADLRQWKLPNAKEFQTALRDERAKLNCITNPLVFEQLLQLDVCNLLSRSKLLAHDRLEAAVKLIHKPFKIQLGRGSYGECLAIRADGNSKLSHEISLELSQRSAAAGLRPIGAVVFMQRGLLKVCLRTMDNTINTAEIAKAHGGGGRHSSSSFVLRMDEFNAWTSVNS
;
A
#
# COMPACT_ATOMS: atom_id res chain seq x y z
N MET A 1 10.13 -51.30 31.24
CA MET A 1 9.08 -50.25 31.26
C MET A 1 9.35 -49.05 32.19
N GLY A 2 10.34 -49.08 33.11
CA GLY A 2 10.58 -47.98 34.07
C GLY A 2 11.42 -46.78 33.58
N ARG A 3 12.29 -46.94 32.58
CA ARG A 3 13.19 -45.84 32.12
C ARG A 3 12.50 -44.82 31.20
N VAL A 4 11.48 -45.22 30.44
CA VAL A 4 10.75 -44.33 29.51
C VAL A 4 9.80 -43.38 30.26
N LEU A 5 9.21 -43.83 31.37
CA LEU A 5 8.33 -43.01 32.20
C LEU A 5 9.08 -41.90 32.96
N PHE A 6 10.32 -42.15 33.37
CA PHE A 6 11.14 -41.16 34.09
C PHE A 6 11.59 -40.00 33.17
N GLN A 7 11.89 -40.30 31.91
CA GLN A 7 12.32 -39.30 30.91
C GLN A 7 11.16 -38.40 30.46
N ALA A 8 9.93 -38.95 30.37
CA ALA A 8 8.72 -38.17 30.09
C ALA A 8 8.35 -37.20 31.24
N HIS A 9 8.59 -37.60 32.50
CA HIS A 9 8.30 -36.75 33.66
C HIS A 9 9.28 -35.56 33.79
N LEU A 10 10.57 -35.78 33.47
CA LEU A 10 11.59 -34.72 33.43
C LEU A 10 11.35 -33.70 32.30
N LEU A 11 10.91 -34.15 31.12
CA LEU A 11 10.54 -33.27 30.00
C LEU A 11 9.32 -32.40 30.32
N LYS A 12 8.36 -32.90 31.12
CA LYS A 12 7.16 -32.15 31.54
C LYS A 12 7.52 -31.04 32.55
N LYS A 13 8.35 -31.34 33.55
CA LYS A 13 8.85 -30.34 34.52
C LYS A 13 9.75 -29.29 33.88
N GLY A 14 10.54 -29.65 32.86
CA GLY A 14 11.34 -28.70 32.09
C GLY A 14 10.50 -27.69 31.29
N LYS A 15 9.38 -28.14 30.70
CA LYS A 15 8.45 -27.26 29.97
C LYS A 15 7.64 -26.34 30.88
N GLU A 16 7.23 -26.80 32.06
CA GLU A 16 6.54 -25.96 33.04
C GLU A 16 7.45 -24.85 33.60
N LYS A 17 8.74 -25.16 33.89
CA LYS A 17 9.72 -24.16 34.33
C LYS A 17 10.02 -23.10 33.25
N LEU A 18 10.02 -23.51 31.97
CA LEU A 18 10.20 -22.61 30.83
C LEU A 18 8.97 -21.73 30.58
N MET A 19 7.75 -22.26 30.80
CA MET A 19 6.51 -21.47 30.74
C MET A 19 6.37 -20.47 31.90
N LEU A 20 6.83 -20.83 33.10
CA LEU A 20 6.79 -19.93 34.27
C LEU A 20 7.79 -18.77 34.13
N ARG A 21 8.99 -19.02 33.57
CA ARG A 21 9.96 -17.95 33.24
C ARG A 21 9.47 -17.00 32.15
N ARG A 22 8.59 -17.45 31.24
CA ARG A 22 7.95 -16.58 30.23
C ARG A 22 6.84 -15.69 30.81
N ARG A 23 6.23 -16.08 31.94
CA ARG A 23 5.19 -15.26 32.61
C ARG A 23 5.76 -14.16 33.51
N LEU A 24 6.98 -14.31 34.03
CA LEU A 24 7.60 -13.35 34.94
C LEU A 24 8.37 -12.19 34.27
N LEU A 25 8.43 -12.15 32.93
CA LEU A 25 9.07 -11.05 32.17
C LEU A 25 8.06 -10.10 31.50
N LEU A 26 6.78 -10.14 31.89
CA LEU A 26 5.71 -9.26 31.37
C LEU A 26 5.27 -8.19 32.37
N SER A 27 6.10 -7.86 33.36
CA SER A 27 5.89 -6.70 34.24
C SER A 27 6.97 -5.64 34.03
N SER A 28 6.92 -4.97 32.88
CA SER A 28 7.45 -3.63 32.70
C SER A 28 6.70 -3.00 31.53
N GLY A 29 6.02 -1.89 31.79
CA GLY A 29 5.11 -1.22 30.86
C GLY A 29 5.82 -0.66 29.62
N VAL A 30 6.09 -1.53 28.65
CA VAL A 30 6.42 -1.15 27.28
C VAL A 30 5.30 -1.71 26.40
N THR A 31 4.44 -0.83 25.90
CA THR A 31 3.47 -1.18 24.88
C THR A 31 4.21 -1.66 23.64
N SER A 32 4.23 -2.98 23.41
CA SER A 32 4.71 -3.55 22.15
C SER A 32 3.90 -2.94 21.00
N PRO A 33 4.55 -2.43 19.93
CA PRO A 33 3.83 -1.93 18.77
C PRO A 33 2.92 -3.02 18.19
N ALA A 34 1.77 -2.62 17.66
CA ALA A 34 0.84 -3.58 17.05
C ALA A 34 1.51 -4.24 15.82
N ALA A 35 1.17 -5.49 15.51
CA ALA A 35 1.73 -6.22 14.35
C ALA A 35 1.74 -5.45 13.01
N PRO A 36 0.78 -4.56 12.69
CA PRO A 36 0.84 -3.70 11.52
C PRO A 36 1.92 -2.59 11.58
N GLU A 37 2.27 -2.10 12.77
CA GLU A 37 3.31 -1.08 12.98
C GLU A 37 4.69 -1.68 12.79
N LEU A 38 4.93 -2.90 13.30
CA LEU A 38 6.17 -3.65 13.03
C LEU A 38 6.40 -3.92 11.54
N ARG A 39 5.32 -4.15 10.76
CA ARG A 39 5.42 -4.36 9.30
C ARG A 39 5.81 -3.12 8.51
N ARG A 40 5.81 -1.93 9.12
CA ARG A 40 6.17 -0.65 8.49
C ARG A 40 7.44 -0.04 9.06
N ALA A 41 8.04 -0.66 10.08
CA ALA A 41 9.33 -0.26 10.62
C ALA A 41 10.44 -0.81 9.72
N PHE A 42 11.05 0.05 8.90
CA PHE A 42 12.09 -0.35 7.95
C PHE A 42 13.51 -0.17 8.48
N ARG A 43 13.70 0.72 9.46
CA ARG A 43 14.99 0.92 10.13
C ARG A 43 15.29 -0.25 11.06
N SER A 44 16.06 -1.21 10.55
CA SER A 44 16.52 -2.43 11.23
C SER A 44 18.03 -2.61 11.06
N GLU A 45 18.68 -3.42 11.90
CA GLU A 45 20.12 -3.73 11.75
C GLU A 45 20.46 -4.26 10.35
N ALA A 46 19.62 -5.14 9.78
CA ALA A 46 19.81 -5.66 8.43
C ALA A 46 19.76 -4.55 7.35
N SER A 47 18.85 -3.58 7.50
CA SER A 47 18.78 -2.44 6.56
C SER A 47 19.98 -1.49 6.71
N LEU A 48 20.45 -1.27 7.93
CA LEU A 48 21.62 -0.42 8.20
C LEU A 48 22.90 -1.08 7.65
N GLU A 49 23.00 -2.41 7.76
CA GLU A 49 24.09 -3.16 7.16
C GLU A 49 24.06 -3.10 5.64
N ALA A 50 22.88 -3.26 5.02
CA ALA A 50 22.71 -3.11 3.58
C ALA A 50 23.13 -1.71 3.08
N ILE A 51 22.83 -0.65 3.85
CA ILE A 51 23.26 0.72 3.56
C ILE A 51 24.80 0.82 3.55
N ARG A 52 25.47 0.27 4.56
CA ARG A 52 26.94 0.30 4.69
C ARG A 52 27.64 -0.57 3.64
N SER A 53 27.07 -1.72 3.30
CA SER A 53 27.69 -2.68 2.38
C SER A 53 27.54 -2.29 0.91
N HIS A 54 26.49 -1.52 0.56
CA HIS A 54 26.18 -1.21 -0.85
C HIS A 54 27.26 -0.36 -1.54
N THR A 55 28.05 0.35 -0.77
CA THR A 55 29.07 1.28 -1.25
C THR A 55 30.48 0.74 -1.14
N GLN A 56 30.67 -0.43 -0.52
CA GLN A 56 31.97 -1.09 -0.47
C GLN A 56 32.33 -1.62 -1.88
N PRO A 57 33.56 -1.38 -2.37
CA PRO A 57 34.04 -2.04 -3.57
C PRO A 57 34.06 -3.56 -3.35
N SER A 58 33.69 -4.31 -4.39
CA SER A 58 33.79 -5.77 -4.38
C SER A 58 35.23 -6.17 -4.10
N LYS A 59 35.45 -7.15 -3.22
CA LYS A 59 36.80 -7.68 -2.90
C LYS A 59 37.58 -8.18 -4.13
N ASP A 60 36.88 -8.43 -5.24
CA ASP A 60 37.44 -8.96 -6.48
C ASP A 60 37.91 -7.88 -7.48
N THR A 61 37.77 -6.59 -7.15
CA THR A 61 38.22 -5.47 -7.99
C THR A 61 39.15 -4.57 -7.20
N ALA A 62 40.46 -4.82 -7.30
CA ALA A 62 41.53 -4.04 -6.67
C ALA A 62 41.81 -2.69 -7.38
N ASP A 63 40.85 -2.18 -8.16
CA ASP A 63 40.86 -0.81 -8.68
C ASP A 63 39.83 0.01 -7.90
N SER A 64 40.28 1.13 -7.34
CA SER A 64 39.54 2.00 -6.43
C SER A 64 38.39 2.79 -7.06
N ASP A 65 37.97 2.48 -8.29
CA ASP A 65 36.93 3.19 -9.05
C ASP A 65 35.74 2.26 -9.36
N GLY A 66 35.10 1.74 -8.31
CA GLY A 66 33.80 1.09 -8.45
C GLY A 66 32.74 2.08 -8.96
N PRO A 67 31.73 1.65 -9.73
CA PRO A 67 30.70 2.55 -10.24
C PRO A 67 29.96 3.22 -9.09
N ALA A 68 29.74 4.54 -9.21
CA ALA A 68 29.10 5.36 -8.20
C ALA A 68 27.81 4.73 -7.65
N ALA A 69 27.70 4.67 -6.33
CA ALA A 69 26.53 4.16 -5.65
C ALA A 69 25.47 5.25 -5.48
N HIS A 70 24.22 4.91 -5.73
CA HIS A 70 23.07 5.79 -5.60
C HIS A 70 22.03 5.20 -4.65
N LEU A 71 21.20 6.05 -4.06
CA LEU A 71 20.15 5.69 -3.12
C LEU A 71 18.80 6.19 -3.63
N ALA A 72 17.77 5.36 -3.55
CA ALA A 72 16.38 5.76 -3.74
C ALA A 72 15.56 5.36 -2.52
N LEU A 73 15.03 6.36 -1.81
CA LEU A 73 14.03 6.17 -0.77
C LEU A 73 12.66 6.46 -1.36
N TYR A 74 11.69 5.56 -1.19
CA TYR A 74 10.32 5.80 -1.67
C TYR A 74 9.29 5.71 -0.57
N ASN A 75 8.28 6.57 -0.65
CA ASN A 75 7.19 6.64 0.31
C ASN A 75 6.35 5.36 0.29
N TYR A 76 6.45 4.55 1.34
CA TYR A 76 5.70 3.31 1.49
C TYR A 76 4.49 3.49 2.42
N PRO A 77 3.31 2.88 2.12
CA PRO A 77 3.00 1.99 0.99
C PRO A 77 2.24 2.69 -0.13
N THR A 78 2.78 3.75 -0.74
CA THR A 78 2.11 4.46 -1.84
C THR A 78 2.49 3.87 -3.20
N PHE A 79 1.54 3.80 -4.12
CA PHE A 79 1.83 3.42 -5.50
C PHE A 79 2.60 4.52 -6.22
N ALA A 80 2.35 5.80 -5.89
CA ALA A 80 3.12 6.92 -6.40
C ALA A 80 4.62 6.77 -6.09
N GLY A 81 4.96 6.45 -4.83
CA GLY A 81 6.32 6.18 -4.41
C GLY A 81 6.91 4.94 -5.07
N ALA A 82 6.15 3.84 -5.13
CA ALA A 82 6.62 2.60 -5.74
C ALA A 82 6.89 2.72 -7.26
N TYR A 83 6.04 3.42 -8.01
CA TYR A 83 6.26 3.69 -9.43
C TYR A 83 7.38 4.72 -9.65
N ALA A 84 7.53 5.71 -8.77
CA ALA A 84 8.69 6.60 -8.81
C ALA A 84 10.00 5.81 -8.57
N ALA A 85 10.00 4.85 -7.64
CA ALA A 85 11.13 3.93 -7.43
C ALA A 85 11.40 3.03 -8.64
N LEU A 86 10.34 2.54 -9.30
CA LEU A 86 10.48 1.79 -10.56
C LEU A 86 11.18 2.65 -11.64
N ALA A 87 10.80 3.92 -11.80
CA ALA A 87 11.45 4.82 -12.75
C ALA A 87 12.95 4.98 -12.45
N ALA A 88 13.32 5.20 -11.18
CA ALA A 88 14.72 5.26 -10.77
C ALA A 88 15.45 3.94 -11.06
N HIS A 89 14.83 2.81 -10.72
CA HIS A 89 15.39 1.48 -10.96
C HIS A 89 15.68 1.23 -12.44
N LEU A 90 14.72 1.52 -13.33
CA LEU A 90 14.87 1.37 -14.78
C LEU A 90 16.01 2.25 -15.33
N PHE A 91 16.10 3.50 -14.87
CA PHE A 91 17.12 4.45 -15.31
C PHE A 91 18.52 3.99 -14.93
N HIS A 92 18.73 3.65 -13.66
CA HIS A 92 20.05 3.22 -13.17
C HIS A 92 20.45 1.85 -13.73
N ARG A 93 19.48 0.94 -13.91
CA ARG A 93 19.70 -0.34 -14.61
C ARG A 93 20.16 -0.14 -16.05
N ARG A 94 19.55 0.80 -16.80
CA ARG A 94 19.94 1.10 -18.18
C ARG A 94 21.36 1.69 -18.28
N LEU A 95 21.79 2.45 -17.27
CA LEU A 95 23.14 3.03 -17.22
C LEU A 95 24.16 2.15 -16.50
N HIS A 96 23.80 0.91 -16.13
CA HIS A 96 24.64 -0.01 -15.36
C HIS A 96 25.20 0.59 -14.05
N ARG A 97 24.41 1.45 -13.39
CA ARG A 97 24.76 2.12 -12.13
C ARG A 97 24.21 1.36 -10.93
N ARG A 98 24.93 1.43 -9.81
CA ARG A 98 24.51 0.80 -8.55
C ARG A 98 23.44 1.68 -7.88
N LEU A 99 22.26 1.12 -7.64
CA LEU A 99 21.16 1.79 -6.94
C LEU A 99 20.65 0.91 -5.81
N LEU A 100 20.72 1.42 -4.57
CA LEU A 100 20.02 0.85 -3.43
C LEU A 100 18.63 1.46 -3.34
N VAL A 101 17.58 0.63 -3.42
CA VAL A 101 16.19 1.09 -3.25
C VAL A 101 15.65 0.61 -1.91
N LEU A 102 15.18 1.54 -1.07
CA LEU A 102 14.60 1.22 0.24
C LEU A 102 13.22 1.87 0.41
N PRO A 103 12.26 1.17 1.04
CA PRO A 103 10.99 1.76 1.44
C PRO A 103 11.21 2.71 2.62
N PHE A 104 10.50 3.83 2.61
CA PHE A 104 10.47 4.79 3.70
C PHE A 104 9.07 4.87 4.29
N SER A 105 8.94 4.76 5.61
CA SER A 105 7.67 4.98 6.32
C SER A 105 7.88 5.93 7.48
N SER A 106 6.83 6.66 7.86
CA SER A 106 6.82 7.48 9.08
C SER A 106 6.80 6.64 10.37
N VAL A 107 6.63 5.32 10.28
CA VAL A 107 6.69 4.40 11.42
C VAL A 107 8.15 3.97 11.62
N HIS A 108 8.82 4.49 12.65
CA HIS A 108 10.26 4.29 12.90
C HIS A 108 11.11 4.59 11.63
N PRO A 109 11.10 5.86 11.16
CA PRO A 109 11.77 6.24 9.92
C PRO A 109 13.29 6.09 10.04
N PHE A 110 13.94 5.92 8.90
CA PHE A 110 15.38 6.17 8.79
C PHE A 110 15.69 7.61 9.22
N ARG A 111 16.85 7.78 9.84
CA ARG A 111 17.42 9.08 10.18
C ARG A 111 18.44 9.48 9.12
N ALA A 112 18.73 10.76 8.98
CA ALA A 112 19.70 11.22 8.01
C ALA A 112 21.09 10.60 8.31
N GLU A 113 21.46 10.54 9.58
CA GLU A 113 22.75 10.00 10.05
C GLU A 113 22.95 8.52 9.71
N ASP A 114 21.88 7.76 9.44
CA ASP A 114 21.98 6.37 9.01
C ASP A 114 22.72 6.22 7.66
N PHE A 115 22.83 7.32 6.89
CA PHE A 115 23.43 7.35 5.56
C PHE A 115 24.77 8.12 5.49
N GLU A 116 25.21 8.75 6.58
CA GLU A 116 26.37 9.65 6.59
C GLU A 116 27.66 8.95 6.14
N SER A 117 27.91 7.75 6.67
CA SER A 117 29.09 6.95 6.33
C SER A 117 28.92 6.07 5.09
N ALA A 118 27.79 6.17 4.39
CA ALA A 118 27.50 5.29 3.27
C ALA A 118 28.24 5.73 2.00
N GLY A 119 28.46 7.03 1.76
CA GLY A 119 29.17 7.48 0.54
C GLY A 119 28.36 7.35 -0.74
N PHE A 120 27.04 7.53 -0.67
CA PHE A 120 26.18 7.63 -1.86
C PHE A 120 26.47 8.94 -2.62
N GLN A 121 26.56 8.87 -3.95
CA GLN A 121 26.74 10.04 -4.80
C GLN A 121 25.44 10.82 -5.02
N THR A 122 24.31 10.11 -5.05
CA THR A 122 22.99 10.72 -5.25
C THR A 122 21.94 10.01 -4.42
N CYS A 123 21.06 10.77 -3.76
CA CYS A 123 19.88 10.27 -3.08
C CYS A 123 18.61 10.83 -3.72
N TYR A 124 17.71 9.94 -4.12
CA TYR A 124 16.38 10.26 -4.59
C TYR A 124 15.35 10.06 -3.47
N LEU A 125 14.57 11.10 -3.16
CA LEU A 125 13.42 11.01 -2.27
C LEU A 125 12.14 11.00 -3.11
N LEU A 126 11.44 9.88 -3.12
CA LEU A 126 10.41 9.58 -4.12
C LEU A 126 9.02 9.56 -3.47
N ASP A 127 8.18 10.53 -3.83
CA ASP A 127 6.84 10.79 -3.25
C ASP A 127 6.86 11.31 -1.80
N PHE A 128 7.93 12.02 -1.41
CA PHE A 128 8.08 12.73 -0.13
C PHE A 128 9.38 13.56 -0.08
N ILE A 129 9.46 14.53 0.85
CA ILE A 129 10.71 15.23 1.24
C ILE A 129 11.22 14.86 2.65
N GLY A 130 10.51 13.97 3.34
CA GLY A 130 10.79 13.57 4.73
C GLY A 130 10.28 14.53 5.81
N PRO A 131 10.18 14.07 7.08
CA PRO A 131 9.87 14.91 8.23
C PRO A 131 11.07 15.78 8.64
N ASN A 132 10.88 16.77 9.52
CA ASN A 132 11.97 17.44 10.26
C ASN A 132 13.23 17.82 9.45
N ASN A 133 13.07 18.46 8.29
CA ASN A 133 14.20 18.85 7.43
C ASN A 133 15.07 17.68 6.93
N PHE A 134 14.55 16.45 6.90
CA PHE A 134 15.29 15.24 6.50
C PHE A 134 16.02 15.38 5.16
N ALA A 135 15.39 15.94 4.12
CA ALA A 135 16.05 16.20 2.84
C ALA A 135 17.24 17.17 2.95
N LEU A 136 17.12 18.19 3.80
CA LEU A 136 18.18 19.16 4.08
C LEU A 136 19.32 18.50 4.87
N GLU A 137 19.01 17.66 5.84
CA GLU A 137 20.02 16.92 6.60
C GLU A 137 20.80 15.96 5.71
N LEU A 138 20.12 15.20 4.83
CA LEU A 138 20.78 14.35 3.84
C LEU A 138 21.74 15.15 2.94
N SER A 139 21.36 16.37 2.55
CA SER A 139 22.19 17.21 1.69
C SER A 139 23.49 17.70 2.35
N ARG A 140 23.67 17.51 3.67
CA ARG A 140 24.93 17.84 4.36
C ARG A 140 26.06 16.88 4.04
N PHE A 141 25.76 15.63 3.68
CA PHE A 141 26.76 14.59 3.44
C PHE A 141 26.54 13.81 2.13
N ILE A 142 25.39 13.94 1.47
CA ILE A 142 25.17 13.37 0.14
C ILE A 142 25.40 14.46 -0.93
N PRO A 143 26.31 14.26 -1.91
CA PRO A 143 26.67 15.27 -2.91
C PRO A 143 25.51 15.75 -3.80
N SER A 144 24.45 14.97 -3.96
CA SER A 144 23.26 15.36 -4.71
C SER A 144 22.01 14.72 -4.11
N VAL A 145 21.06 15.54 -3.66
CA VAL A 145 19.76 15.10 -3.14
C VAL A 145 18.66 15.64 -4.04
N ILE A 146 17.82 14.76 -4.58
CA ILE A 146 16.73 15.12 -5.50
C ILE A 146 15.44 14.57 -4.93
N ALA A 147 14.49 15.44 -4.62
CA ALA A 147 13.22 15.05 -4.00
C ALA A 147 12.02 15.36 -4.90
N PHE A 148 11.04 14.45 -4.92
CA PHE A 148 9.79 14.58 -5.63
C PHE A 148 8.61 14.44 -4.66
N ASP A 149 7.69 15.39 -4.67
CA ASP A 149 6.41 15.29 -3.96
C ASP A 149 5.36 16.08 -4.75
N HIS A 150 4.09 15.76 -4.58
CA HIS A 150 2.96 16.41 -5.25
C HIS A 150 1.96 17.01 -4.27
N ARG A 151 2.21 16.88 -2.96
CA ARG A 151 1.26 17.28 -1.92
C ARG A 151 1.29 18.78 -1.69
N GLN A 152 0.11 19.38 -1.62
CA GLN A 152 -0.07 20.77 -1.19
C GLN A 152 0.53 21.03 0.20
N SER A 153 0.44 20.07 1.11
CA SER A 153 1.07 20.18 2.44
C SER A 153 2.60 20.21 2.38
N THR A 154 3.22 19.60 1.38
CA THR A 154 4.66 19.67 1.16
C THR A 154 5.04 21.02 0.58
N LEU A 155 4.30 21.52 -0.42
CA LEU A 155 4.50 22.86 -0.98
C LEU A 155 4.43 23.95 0.11
N ALA A 156 3.45 23.87 1.01
CA ALA A 156 3.29 24.79 2.13
C ALA A 156 4.45 24.73 3.17
N ARG A 157 5.23 23.65 3.19
CA ARG A 157 6.38 23.48 4.09
C ARG A 157 7.69 24.03 3.52
N ILE A 158 7.82 24.17 2.20
CA ILE A 158 9.07 24.61 1.56
C ILE A 158 9.59 25.93 2.14
N PRO A 159 8.77 26.99 2.32
CA PRO A 159 9.28 28.25 2.89
C PRO A 159 9.87 28.11 4.29
N ARG A 160 9.48 27.06 5.04
CA ARG A 160 9.96 26.78 6.41
C ARG A 160 11.27 26.00 6.43
N LEU A 161 11.71 25.44 5.30
CA LEU A 161 13.01 24.75 5.20
C LEU A 161 14.18 25.74 5.24
N GLY A 162 13.92 27.04 5.02
CA GLY A 162 14.96 28.07 4.96
C GLY A 162 15.73 28.02 3.63
N HIS A 163 17.00 28.42 3.68
CA HIS A 163 17.87 28.41 2.50
C HIS A 163 18.21 26.96 2.11
N CYS A 164 17.75 26.54 0.92
CA CYS A 164 18.08 25.22 0.39
C CYS A 164 19.47 25.28 -0.29
N PRO A 165 20.39 24.36 0.03
CA PRO A 165 21.71 24.33 -0.57
C PRO A 165 21.62 23.92 -2.05
N SER A 166 22.63 24.28 -2.85
CA SER A 166 22.62 24.06 -4.30
C SER A 166 22.62 22.59 -4.71
N ASN A 167 23.01 21.68 -3.81
CA ASN A 167 22.96 20.24 -4.03
C ASN A 167 21.63 19.59 -3.64
N LEU A 168 20.63 20.36 -3.19
CA LEU A 168 19.28 19.91 -2.90
C LEU A 168 18.29 20.41 -3.96
N GLU A 169 17.82 19.51 -4.81
CA GLU A 169 16.82 19.77 -5.84
C GLU A 169 15.42 19.34 -5.35
N LEU A 170 14.50 20.29 -5.23
CA LEU A 170 13.11 20.03 -4.79
C LEU A 170 12.14 20.16 -5.98
N ASN A 171 11.68 19.02 -6.51
CA ASN A 171 10.68 18.93 -7.57
C ASN A 171 9.28 18.77 -6.98
N ILE A 172 8.67 19.88 -6.54
CA ILE A 172 7.32 19.88 -5.95
C ILE A 172 6.30 20.36 -6.97
N ASP A 173 5.53 19.42 -7.53
CA ASP A 173 4.51 19.70 -8.55
C ASP A 173 3.13 19.24 -8.06
N THR A 174 2.26 20.18 -7.74
CA THR A 174 0.91 19.87 -7.24
C THR A 174 -0.12 19.62 -8.36
N THR A 175 0.32 19.68 -9.61
CA THR A 175 -0.52 19.46 -10.81
C THR A 175 -0.34 18.08 -11.42
N ARG A 176 0.70 17.35 -11.01
CA ARG A 176 1.03 16.00 -11.48
C ARG A 176 1.38 15.09 -10.31
N SER A 177 1.18 13.80 -10.47
CA SER A 177 1.62 12.82 -9.46
C SER A 177 3.15 12.74 -9.42
N SER A 178 3.69 12.40 -8.24
CA SER A 178 5.15 12.19 -8.09
C SER A 178 5.67 11.07 -8.99
N ALA A 179 4.86 10.04 -9.27
CA ALA A 179 5.24 8.99 -10.21
C ALA A 179 5.42 9.54 -11.63
N GLN A 180 4.44 10.27 -12.16
CA GLN A 180 4.51 10.91 -13.48
C GLN A 180 5.69 11.88 -13.59
N ALA A 181 5.90 12.73 -12.57
CA ALA A 181 7.02 13.66 -12.53
C ALA A 181 8.37 12.94 -12.55
N THR A 182 8.51 11.85 -11.79
CA THR A 182 9.75 11.06 -11.71
C THR A 182 10.04 10.33 -13.03
N PHE A 183 9.03 9.73 -13.68
CA PHE A 183 9.18 9.15 -15.02
C PHE A 183 9.64 10.21 -16.03
N GLY A 184 9.01 11.39 -16.04
CA GLY A 184 9.40 12.49 -16.92
C GLY A 184 10.85 12.96 -16.68
N TYR A 185 11.25 13.07 -15.40
CA TYR A 185 12.61 13.44 -15.02
C TYR A 185 13.65 12.46 -15.55
N PHE A 186 13.46 11.16 -15.30
CA PHE A 186 14.45 10.15 -15.72
C PHE A 186 14.47 9.93 -17.23
N SER A 187 13.33 10.01 -17.92
CA SER A 187 13.29 9.99 -19.39
C SER A 187 14.07 11.15 -19.99
N LYS A 188 13.88 12.38 -19.47
CA LYS A 188 14.64 13.56 -19.92
C LYS A 188 16.14 13.39 -19.63
N LYS A 189 16.50 12.87 -18.45
CA LYS A 189 17.88 12.64 -18.05
C LYS A 189 18.57 11.60 -18.94
N LEU A 190 17.86 10.53 -19.31
CA LEU A 190 18.36 9.48 -20.20
C LEU A 190 18.59 10.01 -21.62
N ALA A 191 17.67 10.82 -22.15
CA ALA A 191 17.84 11.47 -23.45
C ALA A 191 19.05 12.41 -23.47
N GLY A 192 19.24 13.20 -22.41
CA GLY A 192 20.39 14.09 -22.25
C GLY A 192 21.73 13.35 -22.26
N THR A 193 21.82 12.19 -21.59
CA THR A 193 23.07 11.39 -21.58
C THR A 193 23.47 10.81 -22.94
N LYS A 194 22.53 10.68 -23.89
CA LYS A 194 22.79 10.11 -25.21
C LYS A 194 23.24 11.15 -26.24
N SER A 195 22.71 12.36 -26.12
CA SER A 195 23.07 13.52 -26.96
C SER A 195 24.59 13.75 -27.02
N ASP A 196 25.31 13.39 -25.95
CA ASP A 196 26.75 13.60 -25.85
C ASP A 196 27.59 12.47 -26.51
N SER A 197 26.97 11.42 -27.05
CA SER A 197 27.66 10.16 -27.41
C SER A 197 27.41 9.60 -28.82
N VAL A 198 26.53 10.16 -29.67
CA VAL A 198 26.23 9.56 -30.99
C VAL A 198 25.92 10.60 -32.09
N SER A 199 26.31 10.30 -33.33
CA SER A 199 25.92 11.06 -34.53
C SER A 199 24.40 11.05 -34.75
N TRP A 200 23.82 12.24 -34.78
CA TRP A 200 22.37 12.50 -34.94
C TRP A 200 21.77 11.93 -36.23
N GLU A 201 22.57 11.71 -37.27
CA GLU A 201 22.10 11.29 -38.60
C GLU A 201 21.53 9.86 -38.58
N TYR A 202 22.13 8.95 -37.81
CA TYR A 202 21.67 7.55 -37.69
C TYR A 202 20.29 7.47 -37.04
N PHE A 203 20.06 8.25 -36.00
CA PHE A 203 18.80 8.27 -35.26
C PHE A 203 17.67 8.94 -36.05
N ILE A 204 17.95 9.99 -36.83
CA ILE A 204 16.97 10.62 -37.72
C ILE A 204 16.50 9.60 -38.77
N PHE A 205 17.41 8.79 -39.32
CA PHE A 205 17.07 7.78 -40.32
C PHE A 205 16.19 6.67 -39.74
N GLN A 206 16.52 6.15 -38.55
CA GLN A 206 15.71 5.15 -37.84
C GLN A 206 14.33 5.70 -37.44
N PHE A 207 14.24 6.96 -37.02
CA PHE A 207 12.98 7.63 -36.71
C PHE A 207 12.03 7.67 -37.91
N ILE A 208 12.55 8.05 -39.08
CA ILE A 208 11.74 8.16 -40.30
C ILE A 208 11.20 6.78 -40.70
N ILE A 209 12.03 5.74 -40.59
CA ILE A 209 11.61 4.35 -40.85
C ILE A 209 10.54 3.90 -39.85
N TRP A 210 10.76 4.13 -38.55
CA TRP A 210 9.82 3.74 -37.50
C TRP A 210 8.46 4.44 -37.61
N CYS A 211 8.44 5.75 -37.88
CA CYS A 211 7.19 6.49 -38.10
C CYS A 211 6.40 5.94 -39.28
N ARG A 212 7.09 5.50 -40.36
CA ARG A 212 6.45 4.87 -41.52
C ARG A 212 5.88 3.48 -41.19
N LEU A 213 6.59 2.66 -40.43
CA LEU A 213 6.16 1.29 -40.10
C LEU A 213 5.05 1.26 -39.04
N SER A 214 5.07 2.19 -38.09
CA SER A 214 4.13 2.22 -36.95
C SER A 214 2.90 3.10 -37.18
N ASN A 215 2.85 3.85 -38.28
CA ASN A 215 1.78 4.80 -38.63
C ASN A 215 1.48 5.83 -37.52
N LYS A 216 2.50 6.17 -36.71
CA LYS A 216 2.41 7.15 -35.62
C LYS A 216 2.97 8.50 -36.08
N LYS A 217 2.26 9.59 -35.79
CA LYS A 217 2.77 10.98 -35.94
C LYS A 217 3.29 11.46 -34.59
N VAL A 218 4.60 11.33 -34.40
CA VAL A 218 5.31 11.71 -33.18
C VAL A 218 6.49 12.59 -33.60
N SER A 219 6.90 13.58 -32.79
CA SER A 219 8.07 14.42 -33.15
C SER A 219 9.39 13.65 -32.95
N PHE A 220 10.45 14.05 -33.66
CA PHE A 220 11.77 13.44 -33.48
C PHE A 220 12.25 13.54 -32.02
N ALA A 221 12.00 14.68 -31.37
CA ALA A 221 12.29 14.86 -29.95
C ALA A 221 11.53 13.87 -29.04
N GLN A 222 10.30 13.50 -29.42
CA GLN A 222 9.48 12.53 -28.70
C GLN A 222 9.86 11.07 -29.04
N TYR A 223 10.57 10.82 -30.15
CA TYR A 223 11.17 9.52 -30.51
C TYR A 223 12.56 9.30 -29.92
N ILE A 224 13.38 10.35 -29.79
CA ILE A 224 14.73 10.31 -29.19
C ILE A 224 14.68 10.16 -27.66
N CYS A 225 13.53 10.43 -27.05
CA CYS A 225 13.22 9.85 -25.76
C CYS A 225 13.18 8.32 -25.91
N GLU A 226 14.33 7.67 -25.80
CA GLU A 226 14.34 6.25 -25.45
C GLU A 226 13.48 6.12 -24.21
N ASN A 227 12.35 5.45 -24.39
CA ASN A 227 11.42 5.29 -23.31
C ASN A 227 12.14 4.54 -22.20
N LEU A 228 12.02 5.10 -20.99
CA LEU A 228 12.48 4.45 -19.76
C LEU A 228 11.88 3.03 -19.64
N LEU A 229 10.74 2.82 -20.30
CA LEU A 229 10.01 1.58 -20.44
C LEU A 229 10.28 0.93 -21.81
N GLU A 230 10.25 -0.39 -21.83
CA GLU A 230 10.19 -1.14 -23.08
C GLU A 230 8.83 -0.93 -23.77
N GLN A 231 8.80 -1.07 -25.10
CA GLN A 231 7.60 -0.76 -25.91
C GLN A 231 6.38 -1.59 -25.49
N GLU A 232 6.61 -2.83 -25.03
CA GLU A 232 5.56 -3.75 -24.57
C GLU A 232 4.96 -3.35 -23.20
N ASP A 233 5.68 -2.57 -22.41
CA ASP A 233 5.29 -2.15 -21.07
C ASP A 233 4.75 -0.71 -21.04
N GLU A 234 5.14 0.10 -22.01
CA GLU A 234 4.87 1.55 -22.04
C GLU A 234 3.38 1.87 -21.89
N GLU A 235 2.53 1.29 -22.74
CA GLU A 235 1.09 1.57 -22.71
C GLU A 235 0.47 1.14 -21.38
N ARG A 236 0.84 -0.05 -20.90
CA ARG A 236 0.30 -0.64 -19.68
C ARG A 236 0.67 0.18 -18.44
N VAL A 237 1.95 0.52 -18.29
CA VAL A 237 2.42 1.34 -17.17
C VAL A 237 1.85 2.75 -17.26
N PHE A 238 1.81 3.36 -18.44
CA PHE A 238 1.24 4.71 -18.60
C PHE A 238 -0.25 4.76 -18.24
N ASN A 239 -1.00 3.71 -18.58
CA ASN A 239 -2.40 3.59 -18.16
C ASN A 239 -2.54 3.48 -16.65
N ILE A 240 -1.71 2.69 -15.96
CA ILE A 240 -1.70 2.64 -14.49
C ILE A 240 -1.36 4.02 -13.89
N LEU A 241 -0.33 4.69 -14.41
CA LEU A 241 0.09 6.01 -13.93
C LEU A 241 -1.01 7.07 -14.05
N LYS A 242 -1.83 7.04 -15.12
CA LYS A 242 -3.00 7.93 -15.26
C LYS A 242 -4.00 7.73 -14.14
N TYR A 243 -4.33 6.48 -13.80
CA TYR A 243 -5.27 6.20 -12.71
C TYR A 243 -4.72 6.57 -11.33
N ILE A 244 -3.42 6.35 -11.11
CA ILE A 244 -2.75 6.80 -9.88
C ILE A 244 -2.83 8.33 -9.78
N GLU A 245 -2.52 9.05 -10.85
CA GLU A 245 -2.57 10.51 -10.88
C GLU A 245 -3.97 11.07 -10.67
N ASP A 246 -5.00 10.49 -11.30
CA ASP A 246 -6.39 10.87 -11.11
C ASP A 246 -6.83 10.74 -9.64
N ALA A 247 -6.35 9.71 -8.93
CA ALA A 247 -6.62 9.49 -7.52
C ALA A 247 -5.79 10.42 -6.60
N ASP A 248 -4.50 10.58 -6.87
CA ASP A 248 -3.59 11.42 -6.08
C ASP A 248 -4.00 12.90 -6.11
N LEU A 249 -4.41 13.38 -7.29
CA LEU A 249 -4.94 14.72 -7.51
C LEU A 249 -6.42 14.86 -7.10
N ARG A 250 -7.05 13.78 -6.62
CA ARG A 250 -8.45 13.71 -6.19
C ARG A 250 -9.46 14.15 -7.25
N GLN A 251 -9.16 13.89 -8.52
CA GLN A 251 -9.98 14.30 -9.65
C GLN A 251 -11.13 13.33 -9.92
N TRP A 252 -10.89 12.02 -9.79
CA TRP A 252 -11.88 10.95 -10.01
C TRP A 252 -12.59 11.01 -11.37
N LYS A 253 -11.87 11.43 -12.43
CA LYS A 253 -12.41 11.63 -13.78
C LYS A 253 -12.40 10.36 -14.62
N LEU A 254 -11.52 9.41 -14.30
CA LEU A 254 -11.36 8.20 -15.11
C LEU A 254 -12.49 7.18 -14.85
N PRO A 255 -12.88 6.40 -15.87
CA PRO A 255 -13.95 5.42 -15.72
C PRO A 255 -13.55 4.35 -14.70
N ASN A 256 -14.44 4.04 -13.76
CA ASN A 256 -14.19 3.08 -12.68
C ASN A 256 -12.99 3.44 -11.78
N ALA A 257 -12.61 4.72 -11.67
CA ALA A 257 -11.43 5.13 -10.89
C ALA A 257 -11.48 4.71 -9.41
N LYS A 258 -12.67 4.70 -8.79
CA LYS A 258 -12.85 4.32 -7.39
C LYS A 258 -12.73 2.81 -7.19
N GLU A 259 -13.26 2.04 -8.13
CA GLU A 259 -13.17 0.59 -8.20
C GLU A 259 -11.72 0.17 -8.43
N PHE A 260 -11.03 0.83 -9.37
CA PHE A 260 -9.61 0.65 -9.60
C PHE A 260 -8.80 0.94 -8.34
N GLN A 261 -9.03 2.07 -7.67
CA GLN A 261 -8.29 2.42 -6.46
C GLN A 261 -8.53 1.43 -5.31
N THR A 262 -9.72 0.83 -5.27
CA THR A 262 -10.04 -0.25 -4.33
C THR A 262 -9.29 -1.52 -4.68
N ALA A 263 -9.29 -1.94 -5.95
CA ALA A 263 -8.55 -3.10 -6.43
C ALA A 263 -7.04 -2.94 -6.20
N LEU A 264 -6.50 -1.76 -6.50
CA LEU A 264 -5.09 -1.44 -6.33
C LEU A 264 -4.67 -1.46 -4.85
N ARG A 265 -5.58 -1.13 -3.92
CA ARG A 265 -5.29 -1.17 -2.48
C ARG A 265 -4.89 -2.57 -1.99
N ASP A 266 -5.44 -3.62 -2.59
CA ASP A 266 -5.13 -5.02 -2.22
C ASP A 266 -3.70 -5.42 -2.61
N GLU A 267 -3.12 -4.72 -3.58
CA GLU A 267 -1.75 -4.92 -4.06
C GLU A 267 -0.70 -4.21 -3.17
N ARG A 268 -1.11 -3.33 -2.24
CA ARG A 268 -0.18 -2.53 -1.40
C ARG A 268 0.80 -3.35 -0.58
N ALA A 269 0.41 -4.54 -0.13
CA ALA A 269 1.27 -5.39 0.68
C ALA A 269 2.51 -5.86 -0.09
N LYS A 270 2.43 -5.92 -1.43
CA LYS A 270 3.51 -6.33 -2.32
C LYS A 270 4.54 -5.23 -2.56
N LEU A 271 4.23 -3.98 -2.20
CA LEU A 271 5.09 -2.82 -2.48
C LEU A 271 6.35 -2.73 -1.62
N ASN A 272 6.62 -3.68 -0.72
CA ASN A 272 7.83 -3.67 0.11
C ASN A 272 8.98 -4.38 -0.64
N CYS A 273 9.91 -3.63 -1.22
CA CYS A 273 11.03 -4.19 -1.98
C CYS A 273 12.00 -5.03 -1.13
N ILE A 274 12.03 -4.87 0.19
CA ILE A 274 12.89 -5.67 1.09
C ILE A 274 12.35 -7.11 1.17
N THR A 275 11.03 -7.26 1.31
CA THR A 275 10.39 -8.58 1.44
C THR A 275 9.89 -9.15 0.12
N ASN A 276 9.84 -8.32 -0.93
CA ASN A 276 9.40 -8.69 -2.26
C ASN A 276 10.45 -8.26 -3.29
N PRO A 277 11.43 -9.13 -3.62
CA PRO A 277 12.47 -8.79 -4.58
C PRO A 277 11.93 -8.62 -6.02
N LEU A 278 10.73 -9.12 -6.32
CA LEU A 278 10.08 -9.05 -7.64
C LEU A 278 9.13 -7.87 -7.78
N VAL A 279 9.19 -6.88 -6.87
CA VAL A 279 8.21 -5.78 -6.83
C VAL A 279 8.20 -4.98 -8.14
N PHE A 280 9.35 -4.75 -8.76
CA PHE A 280 9.43 -3.93 -9.97
C PHE A 280 8.88 -4.67 -11.19
N GLU A 281 9.19 -5.95 -11.34
CA GLU A 281 8.62 -6.83 -12.36
C GLU A 281 7.09 -6.92 -12.20
N GLN A 282 6.60 -7.04 -10.97
CA GLN A 282 5.17 -7.06 -10.69
C GLN A 282 4.48 -5.73 -11.03
N LEU A 283 5.12 -4.59 -10.74
CA LEU A 283 4.60 -3.26 -11.09
C LEU A 283 4.53 -3.06 -12.61
N LEU A 284 5.50 -3.59 -13.37
CA LEU A 284 5.47 -3.59 -14.83
C LEU A 284 4.33 -4.45 -15.37
N GLN A 285 3.93 -5.52 -14.67
CA GLN A 285 2.85 -6.43 -15.09
C GLN A 285 1.43 -5.97 -14.69
N LEU A 286 1.30 -4.97 -13.83
CA LEU A 286 -0.02 -4.46 -13.45
C LEU A 286 -0.73 -3.86 -14.66
N ASP A 287 -1.98 -4.27 -14.87
CA ASP A 287 -2.85 -3.77 -15.92
C ASP A 287 -4.21 -3.36 -15.34
N VAL A 288 -4.76 -2.25 -15.84
CA VAL A 288 -6.03 -1.68 -15.36
C VAL A 288 -7.18 -2.65 -15.56
N CYS A 289 -7.30 -3.25 -16.75
CA CYS A 289 -8.39 -4.16 -17.10
C CYS A 289 -8.30 -5.46 -16.29
N ASN A 290 -7.09 -5.99 -16.10
CA ASN A 290 -6.85 -7.18 -15.29
C ASN A 290 -7.17 -6.93 -13.81
N LEU A 291 -6.78 -5.78 -13.25
CA LEU A 291 -7.11 -5.42 -11.87
C LEU A 291 -8.62 -5.27 -11.65
N LEU A 292 -9.31 -4.58 -12.56
CA LEU A 292 -10.76 -4.42 -12.50
C LEU A 292 -11.49 -5.76 -12.66
N SER A 293 -11.06 -6.59 -13.60
CA SER A 293 -11.65 -7.92 -13.84
C SER A 293 -11.45 -8.85 -12.63
N ARG A 294 -10.24 -8.91 -12.08
CA ARG A 294 -9.94 -9.67 -10.86
C ARG A 294 -10.77 -9.18 -9.67
N SER A 295 -10.92 -7.87 -9.51
CA SER A 295 -11.74 -7.29 -8.45
C SER A 295 -13.21 -7.70 -8.58
N LYS A 296 -13.77 -7.68 -9.81
CA LYS A 296 -15.13 -8.16 -10.08
C LYS A 296 -15.30 -9.66 -9.81
N LEU A 297 -14.35 -10.49 -10.24
CA LEU A 297 -14.36 -11.93 -9.97
C LEU A 297 -14.31 -12.20 -8.46
N LEU A 298 -13.40 -11.55 -7.74
CA LEU A 298 -13.31 -11.68 -6.28
C LEU A 298 -14.59 -11.22 -5.58
N ALA A 299 -15.23 -10.14 -6.05
CA ALA A 299 -16.51 -9.69 -5.52
C ALA A 299 -17.61 -10.72 -5.75
N HIS A 300 -17.63 -11.35 -6.93
CA HIS A 300 -18.55 -12.43 -7.26
C HIS A 300 -18.32 -13.68 -6.39
N ASP A 301 -17.08 -14.14 -6.24
CA ASP A 301 -16.72 -15.29 -5.39
C ASP A 301 -17.11 -15.05 -3.93
N ARG A 302 -16.88 -13.82 -3.43
CA ARG A 302 -17.25 -13.43 -2.07
C ARG A 302 -18.77 -13.38 -1.89
N LEU A 303 -19.51 -12.91 -2.90
CA LEU A 303 -20.97 -12.93 -2.89
C LEU A 303 -21.49 -14.37 -2.90
N GLU A 304 -20.98 -15.25 -3.77
CA GLU A 304 -21.36 -16.66 -3.78
C GLU A 304 -21.09 -17.34 -2.43
N ALA A 305 -19.90 -17.11 -1.87
CA ALA A 305 -19.54 -17.65 -0.56
C ALA A 305 -20.45 -17.11 0.55
N ALA A 306 -20.81 -15.83 0.49
CA ALA A 306 -21.75 -15.21 1.42
C ALA A 306 -23.15 -15.83 1.30
N VAL A 307 -23.68 -15.99 0.09
CA VAL A 307 -24.99 -16.61 -0.17
C VAL A 307 -25.03 -18.05 0.37
N LYS A 308 -23.97 -18.83 0.16
CA LYS A 308 -23.84 -20.21 0.70
C LYS A 308 -23.86 -20.25 2.23
N LEU A 309 -23.37 -19.20 2.91
CA LEU A 309 -23.38 -19.10 4.37
C LEU A 309 -24.74 -18.69 4.94
N ILE A 310 -25.62 -18.06 4.14
CA ILE A 310 -26.96 -17.66 4.56
C ILE A 310 -27.88 -18.87 4.59
N HIS A 311 -27.70 -19.71 5.60
CA HIS A 311 -28.58 -20.82 5.92
C HIS A 311 -29.55 -20.38 7.03
N LYS A 312 -30.86 -20.45 6.76
CA LYS A 312 -31.93 -20.11 7.73
C LYS A 312 -31.72 -18.74 8.43
N PRO A 313 -31.74 -17.62 7.67
CA PRO A 313 -31.77 -16.31 8.30
C PRO A 313 -33.00 -16.19 9.21
N PHE A 314 -32.85 -15.48 10.34
CA PHE A 314 -33.92 -15.28 11.31
C PHE A 314 -34.25 -13.80 11.45
N LYS A 315 -35.46 -13.48 11.88
CA LYS A 315 -35.88 -12.11 12.14
C LYS A 315 -35.35 -11.63 13.48
N ILE A 316 -34.89 -10.38 13.53
CA ILE A 316 -34.57 -9.68 14.77
C ILE A 316 -35.34 -8.37 14.87
N GLN A 317 -35.67 -7.98 16.10
CA GLN A 317 -36.26 -6.68 16.42
C GLN A 317 -35.16 -5.71 16.84
N LEU A 318 -34.70 -4.88 15.91
CA LEU A 318 -33.60 -3.94 16.15
C LEU A 318 -33.97 -2.96 17.28
N GLY A 319 -33.12 -2.90 18.30
CA GLY A 319 -33.37 -2.08 19.50
C GLY A 319 -34.69 -2.43 20.19
N ARG A 320 -35.03 -3.72 20.29
CA ARG A 320 -36.32 -4.19 20.86
C ARG A 320 -37.54 -3.67 20.09
N GLY A 321 -37.39 -3.50 18.78
CA GLY A 321 -38.46 -3.06 17.88
C GLY A 321 -38.49 -1.56 17.59
N SER A 322 -37.76 -0.73 18.37
CA SER A 322 -37.70 0.72 18.14
C SER A 322 -37.15 1.10 16.76
N TYR A 323 -36.39 0.20 16.12
CA TYR A 323 -35.85 0.41 14.77
C TYR A 323 -36.43 -0.57 13.75
N GLY A 324 -37.58 -1.18 14.04
CA GLY A 324 -38.22 -2.16 13.17
C GLY A 324 -37.51 -3.51 13.11
N GLU A 325 -37.95 -4.34 12.18
CA GLU A 325 -37.48 -5.72 12.04
C GLU A 325 -36.61 -5.89 10.80
N CYS A 326 -35.63 -6.79 10.87
CA CYS A 326 -34.83 -7.17 9.72
C CYS A 326 -34.33 -8.62 9.81
N LEU A 327 -33.80 -9.14 8.71
CA LEU A 327 -33.16 -10.45 8.69
C LEU A 327 -31.73 -10.38 9.25
N ALA A 328 -31.40 -11.39 10.03
CA ALA A 328 -30.10 -11.58 10.63
C ALA A 328 -29.56 -12.99 10.44
N ILE A 329 -28.25 -13.13 10.55
CA ILE A 329 -27.58 -14.41 10.74
C ILE A 329 -26.49 -14.31 11.80
N ARG A 330 -26.29 -15.41 12.51
CA ARG A 330 -25.13 -15.61 13.38
C ARG A 330 -24.01 -16.27 12.58
N ALA A 331 -22.93 -15.54 12.33
CA ALA A 331 -21.80 -15.93 11.48
C ALA A 331 -20.50 -16.09 12.29
N ASP A 332 -20.56 -16.84 13.40
CA ASP A 332 -19.37 -17.15 14.20
C ASP A 332 -18.30 -17.84 13.33
N GLY A 333 -17.05 -17.35 13.41
CA GLY A 333 -15.94 -17.82 12.57
C GLY A 333 -15.91 -17.28 11.13
N ASN A 334 -16.99 -16.65 10.63
CA ASN A 334 -17.13 -16.19 9.24
C ASN A 334 -17.21 -14.66 9.10
N SER A 335 -16.60 -13.91 10.02
CA SER A 335 -16.66 -12.44 10.07
C SER A 335 -16.10 -11.74 8.82
N LYS A 336 -15.23 -12.40 8.04
CA LYS A 336 -14.62 -11.88 6.82
C LYS A 336 -15.61 -11.62 5.68
N LEU A 337 -16.77 -12.29 5.69
CA LEU A 337 -17.85 -12.12 4.70
C LEU A 337 -19.03 -11.32 5.27
N SER A 338 -18.88 -10.72 6.45
CA SER A 338 -19.95 -10.00 7.13
C SER A 338 -20.51 -8.85 6.30
N HIS A 339 -19.70 -8.22 5.45
CA HIS A 339 -20.17 -7.16 4.56
C HIS A 339 -21.11 -7.70 3.49
N GLU A 340 -20.66 -8.70 2.72
CA GLU A 340 -21.42 -9.30 1.62
C GLU A 340 -22.69 -9.99 2.13
N ILE A 341 -22.58 -10.74 3.24
CA ILE A 341 -23.73 -11.37 3.89
C ILE A 341 -24.77 -10.32 4.34
N SER A 342 -24.34 -9.22 4.95
CA SER A 342 -25.27 -8.18 5.40
C SER A 342 -25.94 -7.44 4.24
N LEU A 343 -25.26 -7.26 3.10
CA LEU A 343 -25.87 -6.64 1.92
C LEU A 343 -26.95 -7.55 1.30
N GLU A 344 -26.64 -8.83 1.17
CA GLU A 344 -27.60 -9.84 0.71
C GLU A 344 -28.81 -9.94 1.65
N LEU A 345 -28.59 -9.93 2.97
CA LEU A 345 -29.67 -9.93 3.96
C LEU A 345 -30.51 -8.65 3.92
N SER A 346 -29.93 -7.49 3.58
CA SER A 346 -30.67 -6.23 3.39
C SER A 346 -31.66 -6.34 2.24
N GLN A 347 -31.24 -6.90 1.11
CA GLN A 347 -32.12 -7.16 -0.04
C GLN A 347 -33.21 -8.17 0.29
N ARG A 348 -32.86 -9.28 0.96
CA ARG A 348 -33.85 -10.29 1.40
C ARG A 348 -34.84 -9.74 2.43
N SER A 349 -34.40 -8.84 3.31
CA SER A 349 -35.28 -8.17 4.27
C SER A 349 -36.31 -7.31 3.56
N ALA A 350 -35.88 -6.51 2.58
CA ALA A 350 -36.76 -5.70 1.75
C ALA A 350 -37.81 -6.57 1.02
N ALA A 351 -37.35 -7.66 0.38
CA ALA A 351 -38.23 -8.61 -0.32
C ALA A 351 -39.24 -9.30 0.61
N ALA A 352 -38.90 -9.47 1.89
CA ALA A 352 -39.77 -10.02 2.93
C ALA A 352 -40.69 -8.97 3.58
N GLY A 353 -40.71 -7.72 3.10
CA GLY A 353 -41.49 -6.62 3.68
C GLY A 353 -40.96 -6.11 5.02
N LEU A 354 -39.71 -6.45 5.37
CA LEU A 354 -39.02 -5.98 6.56
C LEU A 354 -38.23 -4.70 6.26
N ARG A 355 -37.68 -4.05 7.28
CA ARG A 355 -36.79 -2.90 7.08
C ARG A 355 -35.60 -3.36 6.23
N PRO A 356 -35.19 -2.64 5.16
CA PRO A 356 -34.14 -3.05 4.22
C PRO A 356 -32.72 -2.98 4.82
N ILE A 357 -32.52 -3.59 5.98
CA ILE A 357 -31.27 -3.71 6.71
C ILE A 357 -30.93 -5.19 6.76
N GLY A 358 -29.65 -5.54 6.61
CA GLY A 358 -29.18 -6.88 6.92
C GLY A 358 -28.25 -6.85 8.12
N ALA A 359 -28.44 -7.80 9.03
CA ALA A 359 -27.65 -7.91 10.24
C ALA A 359 -26.78 -9.17 10.25
N VAL A 360 -25.49 -9.01 10.52
CA VAL A 360 -24.58 -10.14 10.75
C VAL A 360 -24.02 -10.03 12.15
N VAL A 361 -24.17 -11.11 12.92
CA VAL A 361 -23.78 -11.18 14.32
C VAL A 361 -22.69 -12.23 14.52
N PHE A 362 -21.59 -11.89 15.17
CA PHE A 362 -20.53 -12.85 15.48
C PHE A 362 -19.80 -12.51 16.77
N MET A 363 -19.25 -13.51 17.43
CA MET A 363 -18.45 -13.37 18.64
C MET A 363 -17.12 -12.66 18.36
N GLN A 364 -16.86 -11.58 19.08
CA GLN A 364 -15.61 -10.84 19.05
C GLN A 364 -15.20 -10.48 20.48
N ARG A 365 -14.09 -11.06 20.97
CA ARG A 365 -13.54 -10.82 22.32
C ARG A 365 -14.56 -11.04 23.46
N GLY A 366 -15.40 -12.07 23.34
CA GLY A 366 -16.40 -12.43 24.36
C GLY A 366 -17.72 -11.65 24.29
N LEU A 367 -17.87 -10.72 23.35
CA LEU A 367 -19.12 -9.98 23.09
C LEU A 367 -19.64 -10.28 21.69
N LEU A 368 -20.95 -10.07 21.47
CA LEU A 368 -21.55 -10.18 20.14
C LEU A 368 -21.36 -8.87 19.39
N LYS A 369 -20.59 -8.91 18.30
CA LYS A 369 -20.52 -7.78 17.38
C LYS A 369 -21.67 -7.90 16.38
N VAL A 370 -22.48 -6.85 16.29
CA VAL A 370 -23.57 -6.71 15.33
C VAL A 370 -23.13 -5.75 14.23
N CYS A 371 -23.10 -6.23 12.99
CA CYS A 371 -22.80 -5.44 11.80
C CYS A 371 -24.10 -5.22 11.01
N LEU A 372 -24.42 -3.96 10.70
CA LEU A 372 -25.59 -3.59 9.92
C LEU A 372 -25.18 -3.02 8.56
N ARG A 373 -25.82 -3.48 7.49
CA ARG A 373 -25.68 -2.86 6.15
C ARG A 373 -27.05 -2.60 5.54
N THR A 374 -27.12 -1.60 4.68
CA THR A 374 -28.30 -1.31 3.84
C THR A 374 -27.84 -0.89 2.45
N MET A 375 -28.59 -1.33 1.44
CA MET A 375 -28.50 -0.81 0.06
C MET A 375 -29.45 0.36 -0.19
N ASP A 376 -30.35 0.62 0.75
CA ASP A 376 -31.32 1.72 0.67
C ASP A 376 -30.70 3.03 1.16
N ASN A 377 -30.64 4.01 0.25
CA ASN A 377 -30.06 5.33 0.50
C ASN A 377 -30.90 6.20 1.45
N THR A 378 -32.12 5.79 1.79
CA THR A 378 -32.98 6.47 2.77
C THR A 378 -32.76 5.99 4.20
N ILE A 379 -32.06 4.87 4.40
CA ILE A 379 -31.84 4.27 5.72
C ILE A 379 -30.45 4.59 6.27
N ASN A 380 -30.43 5.21 7.44
CA ASN A 380 -29.20 5.47 8.18
C ASN A 380 -28.96 4.42 9.28
N THR A 381 -28.14 3.42 8.99
CA THR A 381 -27.78 2.39 10.00
C THR A 381 -26.90 2.93 11.12
N ALA A 382 -26.18 4.05 10.90
CA ALA A 382 -25.28 4.60 11.90
C ALA A 382 -26.01 5.16 13.13
N GLU A 383 -27.26 5.60 13.00
CA GLU A 383 -28.10 6.04 14.13
C GLU A 383 -28.39 4.90 15.09
N ILE A 384 -28.74 3.72 14.55
CA ILE A 384 -28.96 2.50 15.33
C ILE A 384 -27.68 2.12 16.07
N ALA A 385 -26.55 2.11 15.36
CA ALA A 385 -25.28 1.77 15.98
C ALA A 385 -24.89 2.75 17.10
N LYS A 386 -25.10 4.07 16.92
CA LYS A 386 -24.81 5.08 17.94
C LYS A 386 -25.66 4.88 19.20
N ALA A 387 -26.94 4.56 19.06
CA ALA A 387 -27.83 4.28 20.20
C ALA A 387 -27.35 3.10 21.07
N HIS A 388 -26.57 2.19 20.49
CA HIS A 388 -25.97 1.04 21.17
C HIS A 388 -24.45 1.19 21.39
N GLY A 389 -23.95 2.44 21.46
CA GLY A 389 -22.54 2.73 21.77
C GLY A 389 -21.54 2.38 20.67
N GLY A 390 -22.01 2.12 19.45
CA GLY A 390 -21.19 1.86 18.26
C GLY A 390 -21.14 3.04 17.29
N GLY A 391 -20.83 2.75 16.03
CA GLY A 391 -20.72 3.78 14.99
C GLY A 391 -20.55 3.22 13.59
N GLY A 392 -20.41 4.13 12.61
CA GLY A 392 -20.26 3.77 11.21
C GLY A 392 -20.63 4.89 10.25
N ARG A 393 -20.74 4.51 8.98
CA ARG A 393 -21.28 5.33 7.88
C ARG A 393 -22.77 5.08 7.72
N HIS A 394 -23.43 5.96 6.97
CA HIS A 394 -24.86 5.87 6.66
C HIS A 394 -25.33 4.44 6.29
N SER A 395 -24.68 3.81 5.32
CA SER A 395 -25.02 2.47 4.82
C SER A 395 -24.28 1.31 5.51
N SER A 396 -23.40 1.59 6.47
CA SER A 396 -22.49 0.59 7.02
C SER A 396 -22.03 0.92 8.43
N SER A 397 -22.54 0.20 9.42
CA SER A 397 -22.26 0.44 10.83
C SER A 397 -22.11 -0.84 11.64
N SER A 398 -21.63 -0.71 12.88
CA SER A 398 -21.55 -1.83 13.82
C SER A 398 -21.51 -1.35 15.27
N PHE A 399 -21.96 -2.21 16.17
CA PHE A 399 -21.93 -2.04 17.63
C PHE A 399 -21.73 -3.41 18.31
N VAL A 400 -21.63 -3.42 19.62
CA VAL A 400 -21.49 -4.65 20.42
C VAL A 400 -22.65 -4.79 21.39
N LEU A 401 -23.13 -6.01 21.57
CA LEU A 401 -24.15 -6.37 22.56
C LEU A 401 -23.64 -7.51 23.45
N ARG A 402 -24.21 -7.60 24.64
CA ARG A 402 -24.15 -8.83 25.43
C ARG A 402 -25.12 -9.88 24.88
N MET A 403 -24.92 -11.13 25.29
CA MET A 403 -25.73 -12.26 24.83
C MET A 403 -27.21 -12.12 25.27
N ASP A 404 -27.45 -11.70 26.50
CA ASP A 404 -28.80 -11.46 27.06
C ASP A 404 -29.53 -10.33 26.32
N GLU A 405 -28.83 -9.25 26.00
CA GLU A 405 -29.39 -8.14 25.21
C GLU A 405 -29.76 -8.57 23.80
N PHE A 406 -28.91 -9.38 23.15
CA PHE A 406 -29.18 -9.92 21.83
C PHE A 406 -30.35 -10.91 21.85
N ASN A 407 -30.44 -11.76 22.88
CA ASN A 407 -31.56 -12.70 23.02
C ASN A 407 -32.91 -11.97 23.06
N ALA A 408 -32.96 -10.81 23.71
CA ALA A 408 -34.17 -9.97 23.73
C ALA A 408 -34.59 -9.45 22.34
N TRP A 409 -33.69 -9.45 21.35
CA TRP A 409 -34.01 -9.06 19.97
C TRP A 409 -34.51 -10.24 19.14
N THR A 410 -34.28 -11.47 19.60
CA THR A 410 -34.68 -12.72 18.93
C THR A 410 -35.94 -13.36 19.50
N SER A 411 -36.33 -12.99 20.71
CA SER A 411 -37.35 -13.66 21.55
C SER A 411 -38.80 -13.51 21.09
N VAL A 412 -39.06 -13.02 19.87
CA VAL A 412 -40.41 -13.00 19.27
C VAL A 412 -40.65 -14.19 18.32
N ASN A 413 -39.64 -15.08 18.15
CA ASN A 413 -39.78 -16.34 17.40
C ASN A 413 -39.64 -17.59 18.30
N SER A 414 -39.99 -17.51 19.59
CA SER A 414 -40.15 -18.70 20.46
C SER A 414 -41.60 -19.11 20.56
#